data_AF-A0A674NXG7-F1
#
_entry.id   AF-A0A674NXG7-F1
#
_cell.length_a   1.000
_cell.length_b   1.000
_cell.length_c   1.000
_cell.angle_alpha   90.00
_cell.angle_beta   90.00
_cell.angle_gamma   90.00
#
_symmetry.space_group_name_H-M   'P 1'
#
loop_
_entity.id
_entity.type
_entity.pdbx_description
1 polymer ?
#
loop_
_entity_poly.entity_id
_entity_poly.type
_entity_poly.pdbx_seq_one_letter_code
_entity_poly.pdbx_strand_id
1 'polypeptide(L)'
;MLAFKLRLILCFGCLLIDWLRNVLFLKKKRNYFCKFLSLNRIGVGLNTSSHISCLQHHLTIETALCIFGSPNVSMLRGAEGGGRDPQTQRKSSSSRKSFRLDYRLEEEVTKSCQDKHSCWTNPWPTWRFPSYTTLLRFLLLDKDHSNVPSSKEILDNELPVMEPYFVQKPDLSESGPGLRVTWLGHATVLVEIDGLNVLTDPIFSQRASPVQFMGPKRYRGPPCTVEQLPRIDAVVISHSHYDHLDAGSVASLNARFGGTLRWFVPLGLMDWLMKTGCENVIELDWWEENCVPGYDDITFVCTPSQHWSKRTALDYNKSLWGSWCVLGPHHRFFFAGDTGYCPGFQEIGRRFGPFDLAAIPIGAYTPRDVMKGQHVDPEEAVKIHQDLQAKRSVAIHWGTFALAYEYYLEPPARLREALDQTGLSPESFFTLNHGESRLVSSQDGNVFG
;
A
#
# COMPACT_ATOMS: atom_id res chain seq x y z
N MET A 1 28.78 -2.99 4.34
CA MET A 1 28.20 -4.34 4.52
C MET A 1 27.33 -4.49 5.77
N LEU A 2 27.81 -4.27 7.00
CA LEU A 2 27.02 -4.48 8.23
C LEU A 2 25.84 -3.49 8.39
N ALA A 3 26.05 -2.22 8.03
CA ALA A 3 25.04 -1.16 8.11
C ALA A 3 23.92 -1.24 7.06
N PHE A 4 24.06 -2.09 6.03
CA PHE A 4 23.02 -2.36 5.03
C PHE A 4 22.21 -3.60 5.40
N LYS A 5 22.85 -4.65 5.94
CA LYS A 5 22.16 -5.83 6.48
C LYS A 5 21.25 -5.49 7.66
N LEU A 6 21.59 -4.49 8.49
CA LEU A 6 20.65 -3.95 9.50
C LEU A 6 19.43 -3.22 8.89
N ARG A 7 19.47 -2.78 7.63
CA ARG A 7 18.37 -2.03 6.98
C ARG A 7 17.27 -2.95 6.45
N LEU A 8 17.61 -4.14 5.93
CA LEU A 8 16.63 -5.18 5.52
C LEU A 8 15.98 -5.91 6.71
N ILE A 9 16.62 -5.89 7.88
CA ILE A 9 16.08 -6.43 9.14
C ILE A 9 14.81 -5.67 9.61
N LEU A 10 14.43 -4.55 9.00
CA LEU A 10 13.13 -3.93 9.31
C LEU A 10 12.00 -4.35 8.37
N CYS A 11 12.30 -4.73 7.12
CA CYS A 11 11.32 -5.39 6.22
C CYS A 11 11.13 -6.87 6.60
N PHE A 12 12.20 -7.59 6.95
CA PHE A 12 12.14 -9.03 7.27
C PHE A 12 12.47 -9.38 8.73
N GLY A 13 13.19 -8.53 9.45
CA GLY A 13 13.87 -8.94 10.69
C GLY A 13 13.00 -8.99 11.94
N CYS A 14 11.72 -8.62 11.88
CA CYS A 14 10.79 -9.08 12.92
C CYS A 14 10.66 -10.63 12.93
N LEU A 15 10.77 -11.31 11.77
CA LEU A 15 10.81 -12.78 11.71
C LEU A 15 12.10 -13.35 12.35
N LEU A 16 13.22 -12.61 12.25
CA LEU A 16 14.48 -12.98 12.89
C LEU A 16 14.45 -12.70 14.41
N ILE A 17 13.76 -11.65 14.87
CA ILE A 17 13.53 -11.38 16.30
C ILE A 17 12.60 -12.44 16.91
N ASP A 18 11.56 -12.86 16.19
CA ASP A 18 10.70 -13.97 16.60
C ASP A 18 11.45 -15.31 16.61
N TRP A 19 12.40 -15.51 15.69
CA TRP A 19 13.34 -16.64 15.74
C TRP A 19 14.30 -16.54 16.92
N LEU A 20 14.91 -15.37 17.19
CA LEU A 20 15.78 -15.17 18.35
C LEU A 20 14.99 -15.41 19.64
N ARG A 21 13.74 -14.94 19.74
CA ARG A 21 12.83 -15.24 20.84
C ARG A 21 12.55 -16.74 20.94
N ASN A 22 12.23 -17.44 19.85
CA ASN A 22 11.94 -18.88 19.85
C ASN A 22 13.19 -19.74 20.10
N VAL A 23 14.37 -19.36 19.61
CA VAL A 23 15.65 -20.04 19.87
C VAL A 23 16.13 -19.78 21.30
N LEU A 24 15.95 -18.57 21.82
CA LEU A 24 16.19 -18.28 23.23
C LEU A 24 15.18 -19.01 24.12
N PHE A 25 13.92 -19.15 23.69
CA PHE A 25 12.88 -19.91 24.40
C PHE A 25 13.16 -21.42 24.37
N LEU A 26 13.64 -21.97 23.25
CA LEU A 26 14.10 -23.35 23.11
C LEU A 26 15.39 -23.61 23.90
N LYS A 27 16.33 -22.65 23.95
CA LYS A 27 17.50 -22.73 24.85
C LYS A 27 17.09 -22.63 26.33
N LYS A 28 16.10 -21.81 26.68
CA LYS A 28 15.53 -21.76 28.04
C LYS A 28 14.88 -23.09 28.39
N LYS A 29 14.01 -23.64 27.53
CA LYS A 29 13.38 -24.96 27.73
C LYS A 29 14.40 -26.10 27.81
N ARG A 30 15.47 -26.08 27.00
CA ARG A 30 16.56 -27.05 27.07
C ARG A 30 17.38 -26.94 28.36
N ASN A 31 17.56 -25.73 28.89
CA ASN A 31 18.17 -25.52 30.22
C ASN A 31 17.25 -25.94 31.37
N TYR A 32 15.93 -25.79 31.25
CA TYR A 32 14.98 -26.34 32.21
C TYR A 32 14.89 -27.87 32.14
N PHE A 33 14.96 -28.46 30.94
CA PHE A 33 14.95 -29.92 30.75
C PHE A 33 16.27 -30.59 31.20
N CYS A 34 17.42 -29.95 30.98
CA CYS A 34 18.70 -30.41 31.53
C CYS A 34 18.80 -30.26 33.06
N LYS A 35 18.13 -29.26 33.67
CA LYS A 35 18.03 -29.16 35.14
C LYS A 35 17.07 -30.21 35.72
N PHE A 36 16.01 -30.59 35.00
CA PHE A 36 15.07 -31.62 35.44
C PHE A 36 15.66 -33.04 35.36
N LEU A 37 16.54 -33.31 34.39
CA LEU A 37 17.25 -34.59 34.26
C LEU A 37 18.50 -34.71 35.16
N SER A 38 18.97 -33.62 35.76
CA SER A 38 20.09 -33.61 36.72
C SER A 38 19.67 -33.82 38.19
N LEU A 39 18.36 -33.80 38.50
CA LEU A 39 17.84 -33.86 39.88
C LEU A 39 17.08 -35.15 40.21
N ASN A 40 17.03 -36.13 39.30
CA ASN A 40 16.41 -37.45 39.53
C ASN A 40 17.43 -38.58 39.82
N ARG A 41 18.64 -38.24 40.25
CA ARG A 41 19.54 -39.16 40.97
C ARG A 41 19.89 -38.53 42.31
N ILE A 42 19.09 -38.82 43.32
CA ILE A 42 19.41 -39.05 44.73
C ILE A 42 18.03 -39.14 45.40
N GLY A 43 17.60 -40.36 45.70
CA GLY A 43 16.43 -40.59 46.51
C GLY A 43 16.83 -40.54 47.98
N VAL A 44 16.18 -39.68 48.77
CA VAL A 44 15.90 -39.90 50.19
C VAL A 44 14.58 -39.18 50.49
N GLY A 45 13.60 -39.90 51.03
CA GLY A 45 12.34 -39.33 51.47
C GLY A 45 12.47 -38.61 52.81
N LEU A 46 11.53 -37.71 53.10
CA LEU A 46 10.90 -37.55 54.42
C LEU A 46 9.76 -36.51 54.33
N ASN A 47 8.70 -36.81 55.08
CA ASN A 47 7.49 -36.03 55.34
C ASN A 47 7.80 -34.71 56.11
N THR A 48 7.03 -33.65 55.90
CA THR A 48 6.23 -32.91 56.92
C THR A 48 5.69 -31.56 56.39
N SER A 49 4.69 -31.08 57.13
CA SER A 49 3.65 -30.11 56.82
C SER A 49 4.03 -28.63 57.02
N SER A 50 3.19 -27.75 56.44
CA SER A 50 2.71 -26.44 56.92
C SER A 50 3.53 -25.12 56.79
N HIS A 51 2.82 -24.13 56.20
CA HIS A 51 2.62 -22.72 56.63
C HIS A 51 3.50 -21.54 56.14
N ILE A 52 2.78 -20.48 55.66
CA ILE A 52 2.97 -19.00 55.82
C ILE A 52 4.02 -18.35 54.88
N SER A 53 3.67 -17.53 53.88
CA SER A 53 3.09 -16.15 53.81
C SER A 53 4.14 -15.02 53.71
N CYS A 54 3.79 -13.99 52.92
CA CYS A 54 4.38 -12.64 52.77
C CYS A 54 5.73 -12.54 52.03
N LEU A 55 5.97 -11.58 51.10
CA LEU A 55 5.58 -10.17 51.08
C LEU A 55 5.31 -9.64 49.65
N GLN A 56 4.26 -8.81 49.57
CA GLN A 56 4.06 -7.75 48.57
C GLN A 56 5.08 -6.61 48.77
N HIS A 57 5.40 -5.87 47.70
CA HIS A 57 5.35 -4.41 47.76
C HIS A 57 5.12 -3.78 46.38
N HIS A 58 4.26 -2.76 46.43
CA HIS A 58 3.68 -1.91 45.38
C HIS A 58 4.69 -1.03 44.61
N LEU A 59 4.30 -0.68 43.37
CA LEU A 59 4.20 0.72 42.96
C LEU A 59 3.16 0.87 41.82
N THR A 60 2.04 1.47 42.18
CA THR A 60 0.98 2.06 41.33
C THR A 60 1.09 3.60 41.42
N ILE A 61 0.38 4.31 40.53
CA ILE A 61 -0.08 5.73 40.54
C ILE A 61 0.38 6.45 39.23
N GLU A 62 -0.47 7.09 38.43
CA GLU A 62 -1.92 7.31 38.47
C GLU A 62 -2.46 7.71 37.08
N THR A 63 -3.73 7.41 36.88
CA THR A 63 -4.64 7.94 35.85
C THR A 63 -5.59 8.89 36.58
N ALA A 64 -5.90 10.06 36.04
CA ALA A 64 -6.92 10.95 36.58
C ALA A 64 -7.98 11.27 35.52
N LEU A 65 -9.24 11.12 35.94
CA LEU A 65 -10.50 11.39 35.25
C LEU A 65 -11.33 12.28 36.18
N CYS A 66 -12.07 13.25 35.64
CA CYS A 66 -13.41 13.76 36.02
C CYS A 66 -13.58 15.20 35.51
N ILE A 67 -14.51 15.50 34.58
CA ILE A 67 -15.98 15.68 34.70
C ILE A 67 -16.38 16.91 35.54
N PHE A 68 -17.01 17.90 34.86
CA PHE A 68 -18.19 18.74 35.20
C PHE A 68 -18.30 19.79 34.07
N GLY A 69 -19.43 20.20 33.49
CA GLY A 69 -20.86 19.90 33.65
C GLY A 69 -21.63 20.63 32.52
N SER A 70 -22.84 20.16 32.21
CA SER A 70 -23.79 20.84 31.33
C SER A 70 -24.51 22.00 32.03
N PRO A 71 -25.14 22.91 31.26
CA PRO A 71 -26.59 23.03 31.42
C PRO A 71 -27.36 23.07 30.08
N ASN A 72 -28.62 22.65 30.20
CA ASN A 72 -29.69 22.66 29.19
C ASN A 72 -30.32 24.05 29.00
N VAL A 73 -31.29 24.11 28.06
CA VAL A 73 -32.34 25.14 27.79
C VAL A 73 -31.98 26.03 26.57
N SER A 74 -32.77 26.22 25.50
CA SER A 74 -34.22 26.07 25.24
C SER A 74 -34.53 25.92 23.74
N MET A 75 -35.65 25.27 23.44
CA MET A 75 -36.39 25.38 22.18
C MET A 75 -37.06 26.74 22.03
N LEU A 76 -37.10 27.29 20.81
CA LEU A 76 -38.16 28.19 20.36
C LEU A 76 -38.57 27.87 18.90
N ARG A 77 -39.88 27.67 18.71
CA ARG A 77 -40.62 27.63 17.44
C ARG A 77 -41.27 28.99 17.18
N GLY A 78 -41.47 29.31 15.89
CA GLY A 78 -42.39 30.34 15.35
C GLY A 78 -41.85 30.84 13.99
N ALA A 79 -42.42 30.45 12.83
CA ALA A 79 -43.56 31.07 12.12
C ALA A 79 -43.26 32.55 11.75
N GLU A 80 -43.43 33.11 10.55
CA GLU A 80 -44.17 32.81 9.31
C GLU A 80 -43.70 33.81 8.23
N GLY A 81 -43.99 33.55 6.94
CA GLY A 81 -43.90 34.51 5.83
C GLY A 81 -42.99 34.03 4.69
N GLY A 82 -43.44 33.70 3.48
CA GLY A 82 -44.65 34.08 2.76
C GLY A 82 -44.27 34.93 1.55
N GLY A 83 -43.78 34.30 0.47
CA GLY A 83 -43.49 34.98 -0.80
C GLY A 83 -43.35 33.96 -1.93
N ARG A 84 -44.34 33.92 -2.83
CA ARG A 84 -44.36 33.12 -4.06
C ARG A 84 -43.71 33.92 -5.18
N ASP A 85 -42.87 33.28 -6.00
CA ASP A 85 -42.92 33.49 -7.45
C ASP A 85 -42.37 32.25 -8.20
N PRO A 86 -42.89 31.93 -9.41
CA PRO A 86 -42.76 30.61 -10.02
C PRO A 86 -41.73 30.59 -11.15
N GLN A 87 -40.81 29.62 -11.12
CA GLN A 87 -40.30 28.90 -12.29
C GLN A 87 -39.12 28.05 -11.86
N THR A 88 -39.32 26.75 -11.73
CA THR A 88 -38.21 25.82 -11.91
C THR A 88 -38.76 24.47 -12.33
N GLN A 89 -38.30 24.04 -13.50
CA GLN A 89 -38.66 22.78 -14.13
C GLN A 89 -38.43 21.61 -13.18
N ARG A 90 -39.44 20.76 -13.05
CA ARG A 90 -39.34 19.46 -12.39
C ARG A 90 -38.31 18.60 -13.12
N LYS A 91 -37.07 18.60 -12.65
CA LYS A 91 -36.17 17.45 -12.86
C LYS A 91 -36.64 16.35 -11.92
N SER A 92 -37.20 15.29 -12.48
CA SER A 92 -37.51 14.06 -11.76
C SER A 92 -36.20 13.48 -11.22
N SER A 93 -35.91 13.69 -9.94
CA SER A 93 -34.89 12.93 -9.24
C SER A 93 -35.44 11.51 -9.03
N SER A 94 -35.19 10.65 -10.01
CA SER A 94 -35.19 9.22 -9.78
C SER A 94 -34.06 8.94 -8.79
N SER A 95 -34.40 8.94 -7.49
CA SER A 95 -33.63 8.33 -6.43
C SER A 95 -33.41 6.85 -6.78
N ARG A 96 -32.39 6.57 -7.59
CA ARG A 96 -31.78 5.25 -7.64
C ARG A 96 -31.14 5.09 -6.27
N LYS A 97 -31.83 4.39 -5.36
CA LYS A 97 -31.16 3.70 -4.28
C LYS A 97 -30.12 2.81 -4.95
N SER A 98 -28.87 3.25 -4.93
CA SER A 98 -27.71 2.50 -5.42
C SER A 98 -27.66 1.20 -4.60
N PHE A 99 -28.16 0.12 -5.19
CA PHE A 99 -27.68 -1.20 -4.83
C PHE A 99 -26.24 -1.23 -5.33
N ARG A 100 -25.29 -0.91 -4.44
CA ARG A 100 -23.87 -1.14 -4.69
C ARG A 100 -23.68 -2.63 -4.94
N LEU A 101 -22.98 -2.97 -6.01
CA LEU A 101 -22.85 -4.35 -6.44
C LEU A 101 -21.76 -5.00 -5.58
N ASP A 102 -22.15 -5.94 -4.72
CA ASP A 102 -21.19 -6.76 -4.00
C ASP A 102 -20.80 -7.95 -4.89
N TYR A 103 -19.72 -7.79 -5.66
CA TYR A 103 -19.27 -8.82 -6.60
C TYR A 103 -18.80 -10.11 -5.89
N ARG A 104 -18.64 -10.11 -4.55
CA ARG A 104 -18.32 -11.33 -3.78
C ARG A 104 -19.46 -12.35 -3.80
N LEU A 105 -20.66 -11.93 -4.18
CA LEU A 105 -21.81 -12.83 -4.36
C LEU A 105 -21.74 -13.65 -5.65
N GLU A 106 -20.84 -13.29 -6.58
CA GLU A 106 -20.63 -14.07 -7.79
C GLU A 106 -19.76 -15.31 -7.51
N GLU A 107 -20.12 -16.46 -8.07
CA GLU A 107 -19.43 -17.74 -7.80
C GLU A 107 -18.01 -17.80 -8.38
N GLU A 108 -17.69 -16.94 -9.36
CA GLU A 108 -16.45 -17.01 -10.13
C GLU A 108 -15.30 -16.13 -9.58
N VAL A 109 -15.45 -15.55 -8.39
CA VAL A 109 -14.44 -14.62 -7.84
C VAL A 109 -13.57 -15.27 -6.77
N THR A 110 -12.27 -14.99 -6.85
CA THR A 110 -11.35 -15.31 -5.76
C THR A 110 -11.67 -14.45 -4.53
N LYS A 111 -12.18 -15.07 -3.46
CA LYS A 111 -12.51 -14.37 -2.20
C LYS A 111 -11.28 -14.22 -1.31
N SER A 112 -11.22 -13.13 -0.55
CA SER A 112 -10.26 -13.00 0.54
C SER A 112 -10.57 -14.03 1.63
N CYS A 113 -9.53 -14.50 2.33
CA CYS A 113 -9.70 -15.49 3.38
C CYS A 113 -8.71 -15.27 4.52
N GLN A 114 -9.13 -15.68 5.72
CA GLN A 114 -8.32 -15.65 6.93
C GLN A 114 -8.07 -17.07 7.44
N ASP A 115 -6.92 -17.27 8.09
CA ASP A 115 -6.64 -18.47 8.84
C ASP A 115 -7.33 -18.48 10.22
N LYS A 116 -7.14 -19.57 10.97
CA LYS A 116 -7.66 -19.74 12.34
C LYS A 116 -7.15 -18.71 13.36
N HIS A 117 -6.13 -17.91 13.01
CA HIS A 117 -5.55 -16.87 13.83
C HIS A 117 -6.00 -15.47 13.40
N SER A 118 -6.99 -15.37 12.51
CA SER A 118 -7.44 -14.11 11.90
C SER A 118 -6.28 -13.38 11.23
N CYS A 119 -5.43 -14.12 10.53
CA CYS A 119 -4.43 -13.57 9.63
C CYS A 119 -4.89 -13.81 8.20
N TRP A 120 -4.86 -12.78 7.37
CA TRP A 120 -5.20 -12.90 5.95
C TRP A 120 -4.21 -13.83 5.23
N THR A 121 -4.72 -14.61 4.27
CA THR A 121 -3.94 -15.61 3.53
C THR A 121 -4.11 -15.45 2.03
N ASN A 122 -3.07 -15.83 1.28
CA ASN A 122 -3.14 -15.89 -0.18
C ASN A 122 -3.86 -17.18 -0.62
N PRO A 123 -4.85 -17.10 -1.53
CA PRO A 123 -5.60 -18.26 -1.99
C PRO A 123 -4.89 -19.04 -3.11
N TRP A 124 -3.88 -18.46 -3.75
CA TRP A 124 -3.26 -19.05 -4.94
C TRP A 124 -2.07 -19.97 -4.63
N PRO A 125 -1.88 -21.07 -5.38
CA PRO A 125 -0.74 -21.98 -5.22
C PRO A 125 0.60 -21.35 -5.64
N THR A 126 0.55 -20.23 -6.36
CA THR A 126 1.71 -19.39 -6.71
C THR A 126 2.31 -18.69 -5.49
N TRP A 127 1.54 -18.52 -4.41
CA TRP A 127 2.05 -17.98 -3.16
C TRP A 127 2.99 -18.96 -2.47
N ARG A 128 4.24 -18.55 -2.33
CA ARG A 128 5.25 -19.26 -1.55
C ARG A 128 6.05 -18.26 -0.75
N PHE A 129 5.76 -18.18 0.54
CA PHE A 129 6.59 -17.38 1.43
C PHE A 129 7.96 -18.06 1.62
N PRO A 130 9.07 -17.32 1.58
CA PRO A 130 10.40 -17.91 1.74
C PRO A 130 10.56 -18.64 3.07
N SER A 131 11.21 -19.79 3.04
CA SER A 131 11.55 -20.52 4.27
C SER A 131 12.49 -19.69 5.15
N TYR A 132 12.50 -19.94 6.47
CA TYR A 132 13.44 -19.28 7.37
C TYR A 132 14.91 -19.46 6.96
N THR A 133 15.27 -20.63 6.42
CA THR A 133 16.61 -20.89 5.90
C THR A 133 16.92 -20.04 4.67
N THR A 134 15.96 -19.85 3.77
CA THR A 134 16.09 -18.97 2.60
C THR A 134 16.23 -17.52 3.04
N LEU A 135 15.41 -17.05 3.99
CA LEU A 135 15.53 -15.69 4.54
C LEU A 135 16.86 -15.44 5.23
N LEU A 136 17.36 -16.42 6.00
CA LEU A 136 18.66 -16.32 6.66
C LEU A 136 19.80 -16.27 5.63
N ARG A 137 19.74 -17.11 4.59
CA ARG A 137 20.69 -17.06 3.47
C ARG A 137 20.65 -15.69 2.79
N PHE A 138 19.46 -15.18 2.49
CA PHE A 138 19.28 -13.87 1.87
C PHE A 138 19.89 -12.73 2.69
N LEU A 139 19.62 -12.70 4.00
CA LEU A 139 20.13 -11.64 4.88
C LEU A 139 21.64 -11.74 5.11
N LEU A 140 22.20 -12.96 5.18
CA LEU A 140 23.59 -13.17 5.62
C LEU A 140 24.57 -13.47 4.49
N LEU A 141 24.14 -14.11 3.41
CA LEU A 141 25.01 -14.72 2.39
C LEU A 141 24.81 -14.11 1.01
N ASP A 142 23.56 -13.82 0.62
CA ASP A 142 23.28 -13.26 -0.71
C ASP A 142 23.96 -11.89 -0.83
N LYS A 143 24.61 -11.68 -1.99
CA LYS A 143 25.32 -10.44 -2.29
C LYS A 143 24.33 -9.41 -2.80
N ASP A 144 24.43 -8.21 -2.24
CA ASP A 144 23.72 -7.04 -2.74
C ASP A 144 24.36 -6.59 -4.05
N HIS A 145 23.60 -6.66 -5.14
CA HIS A 145 24.01 -6.22 -6.48
C HIS A 145 23.30 -4.93 -6.91
N SER A 146 22.66 -4.22 -5.97
CA SER A 146 21.94 -2.98 -6.27
C SER A 146 22.81 -1.90 -6.90
N ASN A 147 24.08 -1.83 -6.49
CA ASN A 147 25.12 -0.91 -6.99
C ASN A 147 24.62 0.53 -7.19
N VAL A 148 23.77 1.02 -6.29
CA VAL A 148 23.27 2.40 -6.33
C VAL A 148 24.46 3.36 -6.14
N PRO A 149 24.74 4.27 -7.10
CA PRO A 149 25.85 5.20 -6.97
C PRO A 149 25.67 6.11 -5.78
N SER A 150 26.77 6.39 -5.07
CA SER A 150 26.78 7.43 -4.05
C SER A 150 26.92 8.84 -4.64
N SER A 151 27.35 8.94 -5.91
CA SER A 151 27.48 10.22 -6.62
C SER A 151 26.13 10.75 -7.04
N LYS A 152 25.83 11.98 -6.60
CA LYS A 152 24.63 12.71 -7.02
C LYS A 152 24.62 12.97 -8.53
N GLU A 153 25.77 13.27 -9.13
CA GLU A 153 25.88 13.55 -10.56
C GLU A 153 25.49 12.34 -11.41
N ILE A 154 25.98 11.15 -11.06
CA ILE A 154 25.62 9.91 -11.76
C ILE A 154 24.11 9.65 -11.61
N LEU A 155 23.57 9.79 -10.40
CA LEU A 155 22.14 9.60 -10.16
C LEU A 155 21.28 10.65 -10.85
N ASP A 156 21.72 11.90 -10.98
CA ASP A 156 20.97 12.96 -11.67
C ASP A 156 21.01 12.76 -13.20
N ASN A 157 22.10 12.20 -13.74
CA ASN A 157 22.21 11.86 -15.16
C ASN A 157 21.37 10.63 -15.54
N GLU A 158 21.36 9.60 -14.70
CA GLU A 158 20.71 8.32 -15.01
C GLU A 158 19.25 8.26 -14.56
N LEU A 159 18.90 8.94 -13.46
CA LEU A 159 17.56 9.02 -12.89
C LEU A 159 17.23 10.47 -12.48
N PRO A 160 17.03 11.36 -13.46
CA PRO A 160 16.73 12.75 -13.19
C PRO A 160 15.43 12.89 -12.40
N VAL A 161 15.43 13.80 -11.42
CA VAL A 161 14.22 14.22 -10.70
C VAL A 161 13.76 15.52 -11.32
N MET A 162 12.68 15.43 -12.06
CA MET A 162 12.02 16.52 -12.76
C MET A 162 11.05 17.22 -11.82
N GLU A 163 10.92 18.52 -11.97
CA GLU A 163 9.85 19.27 -11.31
C GLU A 163 8.52 18.99 -12.01
N PRO A 164 7.46 18.54 -11.32
CA PRO A 164 6.19 18.21 -11.97
C PRO A 164 5.51 19.41 -12.62
N TYR A 165 4.72 19.15 -13.67
CA TYR A 165 4.09 20.23 -14.45
C TYR A 165 3.19 21.15 -13.59
N PHE A 166 2.51 20.61 -12.58
CA PHE A 166 1.62 21.37 -11.70
C PHE A 166 2.39 22.27 -10.72
N VAL A 167 3.68 22.02 -10.49
CA VAL A 167 4.54 22.93 -9.73
C VAL A 167 5.01 24.07 -10.63
N GLN A 168 5.39 23.76 -11.87
CA GLN A 168 5.81 24.76 -12.86
C GLN A 168 4.66 25.67 -13.32
N LYS A 169 3.45 25.11 -13.45
CA LYS A 169 2.25 25.78 -13.95
C LYS A 169 1.04 25.43 -13.07
N PRO A 170 0.92 26.02 -11.88
CA PRO A 170 -0.18 25.74 -10.95
C PRO A 170 -1.56 26.05 -11.54
N ASP A 171 -1.66 27.05 -12.43
CA ASP A 171 -2.92 27.45 -13.07
C ASP A 171 -3.48 26.39 -14.04
N LEU A 172 -2.65 25.43 -14.49
CA LEU A 172 -3.07 24.31 -15.33
C LEU A 172 -3.35 23.03 -14.51
N SER A 173 -3.38 23.13 -13.18
CA SER A 173 -3.59 22.00 -12.28
C SER A 173 -5.06 21.61 -12.08
N GLU A 174 -5.99 22.33 -12.71
CA GLU A 174 -7.38 21.91 -12.75
C GLU A 174 -7.50 20.64 -13.58
N SER A 175 -7.97 19.58 -12.93
CA SER A 175 -8.18 18.26 -13.52
C SER A 175 -9.19 18.37 -14.65
N GLY A 176 -8.67 18.37 -15.87
CA GLY A 176 -9.49 18.30 -17.07
C GLY A 176 -10.13 16.91 -17.21
N PRO A 177 -11.19 16.82 -18.01
CA PRO A 177 -11.76 15.54 -18.45
C PRO A 177 -10.74 14.83 -19.37
N GLY A 178 -10.10 13.78 -18.84
CA GLY A 178 -9.02 13.07 -19.51
C GLY A 178 -8.33 12.08 -18.57
N LEU A 179 -7.20 11.54 -19.03
CA LEU A 179 -6.35 10.65 -18.24
C LEU A 179 -4.90 11.12 -18.32
N ARG A 180 -4.34 11.53 -17.19
CA ARG A 180 -2.92 11.90 -17.04
C ARG A 180 -2.32 11.16 -15.85
N VAL A 181 -1.07 10.76 -15.98
CA VAL A 181 -0.29 10.20 -14.88
C VAL A 181 0.98 11.00 -14.64
N THR A 182 1.33 11.20 -13.37
CA THR A 182 2.62 11.75 -12.93
C THR A 182 3.27 10.78 -11.96
N TRP A 183 4.50 10.34 -12.24
CA TRP A 183 5.20 9.43 -11.34
C TRP A 183 5.97 10.21 -10.28
N LEU A 184 5.57 10.10 -9.00
CA LEU A 184 6.23 10.80 -7.89
C LEU A 184 7.33 9.95 -7.22
N GLY A 185 7.66 8.82 -7.84
CA GLY A 185 8.65 7.85 -7.38
C GLY A 185 8.03 6.70 -6.60
N HIS A 186 8.70 5.55 -6.67
CA HIS A 186 8.28 4.30 -6.04
C HIS A 186 6.89 3.87 -6.55
N ALA A 187 5.97 3.51 -5.65
CA ALA A 187 4.57 3.21 -5.96
C ALA A 187 3.66 4.45 -5.93
N THR A 188 4.22 5.66 -5.69
CA THR A 188 3.43 6.90 -5.67
C THR A 188 3.23 7.44 -7.08
N VAL A 189 1.99 7.35 -7.58
CA VAL A 189 1.55 8.03 -8.79
C VAL A 189 0.39 8.96 -8.47
N LEU A 190 0.42 10.15 -9.08
CA LEU A 190 -0.74 11.02 -9.17
C LEU A 190 -1.43 10.73 -10.50
N VAL A 191 -2.71 10.39 -10.44
CA VAL A 191 -3.56 10.11 -11.59
C VAL A 191 -4.70 11.11 -11.63
N GLU A 192 -4.76 11.90 -12.69
CA GLU A 192 -5.92 12.73 -13.04
C GLU A 192 -6.80 11.90 -13.95
N ILE A 193 -8.00 11.55 -13.51
CA ILE A 193 -8.93 10.69 -14.24
C ILE A 193 -10.35 11.27 -14.13
N ASP A 194 -10.95 11.58 -15.28
CA ASP A 194 -12.35 12.05 -15.36
C ASP A 194 -12.66 13.22 -14.40
N GLY A 195 -11.71 14.15 -14.24
CA GLY A 195 -11.83 15.32 -13.36
C GLY A 195 -11.47 15.08 -11.89
N LEU A 196 -11.03 13.87 -11.53
CA LEU A 196 -10.68 13.47 -10.17
C LEU A 196 -9.17 13.19 -10.03
N ASN A 197 -8.57 13.66 -8.92
CA ASN A 197 -7.16 13.44 -8.61
C ASN A 197 -6.98 12.32 -7.58
N VAL A 198 -6.45 11.19 -8.04
CA VAL A 198 -6.14 10.01 -7.23
C VAL A 198 -4.64 9.95 -6.97
N LEU A 199 -4.26 9.77 -5.71
CA LEU A 199 -2.87 9.53 -5.30
C LEU A 199 -2.73 8.10 -4.78
N THR A 200 -1.78 7.34 -5.29
CA THR A 200 -1.52 5.95 -4.85
C THR A 200 -0.38 5.91 -3.85
N ASP A 201 -0.47 5.07 -2.81
CA ASP A 201 0.63 4.73 -1.89
C ASP A 201 1.64 5.87 -1.61
N PRO A 202 1.18 7.00 -1.02
CA PRO A 202 2.00 8.20 -0.93
C PRO A 202 3.14 8.04 0.07
N ILE A 203 4.38 8.18 -0.42
CA ILE A 203 5.58 8.30 0.40
C ILE A 203 6.46 9.49 -0.02
N PHE A 204 6.37 10.57 0.75
CA PHE A 204 7.17 11.79 0.66
C PHE A 204 8.34 11.80 1.66
N SER A 205 8.33 10.90 2.65
CA SER A 205 9.43 10.75 3.60
C SER A 205 10.73 10.28 2.95
N GLN A 206 11.86 10.55 3.62
CA GLN A 206 13.19 10.11 3.18
C GLN A 206 13.43 8.62 3.43
N ARG A 207 12.79 8.04 4.44
CA ARG A 207 12.90 6.62 4.76
C ARG A 207 11.54 5.94 4.84
N ALA A 208 11.47 4.76 4.24
CA ALA A 208 10.40 3.80 4.43
C ALA A 208 10.67 3.00 5.70
N SER A 209 10.31 3.56 6.86
CA SER A 209 10.65 3.00 8.17
C SER A 209 9.76 3.58 9.27
N PRO A 210 9.55 2.87 10.39
CA PRO A 210 8.90 3.45 11.56
C PRO A 210 9.67 4.64 12.15
N VAL A 211 10.96 4.79 11.82
CA VAL A 211 11.84 5.85 12.32
C VAL A 211 12.70 6.44 11.21
N GLN A 212 12.94 7.75 11.24
CA GLN A 212 13.69 8.43 10.16
C GLN A 212 15.23 8.29 10.26
N PHE A 213 15.76 7.71 11.34
CA PHE A 213 17.20 7.49 11.51
C PHE A 213 17.67 6.09 11.04
N MET A 214 16.77 5.14 10.79
CA MET A 214 17.09 3.75 10.44
C MET A 214 16.13 3.21 9.37
N GLY A 215 16.50 2.16 8.64
CA GLY A 215 15.70 1.55 7.57
C GLY A 215 16.05 2.03 6.16
N PRO A 216 15.38 1.54 5.11
CA PRO A 216 15.62 1.94 3.72
C PRO A 216 15.49 3.46 3.54
N LYS A 217 16.53 4.09 2.98
CA LYS A 217 16.51 5.50 2.58
C LYS A 217 16.38 5.56 1.07
N ARG A 218 15.50 6.42 0.55
CA ARG A 218 15.42 6.66 -0.89
C ARG A 218 16.71 7.25 -1.42
N TYR A 219 17.14 6.82 -2.60
CA TYR A 219 18.27 7.42 -3.31
C TYR A 219 17.84 8.48 -4.32
N ARG A 220 16.55 8.49 -4.71
CA ARG A 220 15.91 9.64 -5.36
C ARG A 220 14.83 10.25 -4.48
N GLY A 221 14.93 11.55 -4.21
CA GLY A 221 13.93 12.29 -3.43
C GLY A 221 12.58 12.42 -4.16
N PRO A 222 11.49 12.75 -3.44
CA PRO A 222 10.23 13.05 -4.09
C PRO A 222 10.39 14.32 -4.97
N PRO A 223 9.74 14.38 -6.14
CA PRO A 223 9.88 15.50 -7.07
C PRO A 223 9.14 16.77 -6.62
N CYS A 224 8.27 16.68 -5.61
CA CYS A 224 7.56 17.81 -5.01
C CYS A 224 7.28 17.54 -3.53
N THR A 225 6.89 18.57 -2.78
CA THR A 225 6.37 18.42 -1.41
C THR A 225 4.85 18.16 -1.43
N VAL A 226 4.29 17.80 -0.27
CA VAL A 226 2.84 17.63 -0.12
C VAL A 226 2.12 18.95 -0.36
N GLU A 227 2.70 20.10 -0.02
CA GLU A 227 2.12 21.44 -0.21
C GLU A 227 2.07 21.85 -1.67
N GLN A 228 2.94 21.29 -2.50
CA GLN A 228 3.02 21.59 -3.94
C GLN A 228 2.09 20.70 -4.79
N LEU A 229 1.48 19.66 -4.22
CA LEU A 229 0.51 18.84 -4.95
C LEU A 229 -0.70 19.69 -5.39
N PRO A 230 -1.38 19.31 -6.49
CA PRO A 230 -2.71 19.86 -6.75
C PRO A 230 -3.72 19.40 -5.68
N ARG A 231 -5.00 19.76 -5.84
CA ARG A 231 -6.08 19.16 -5.05
C ARG A 231 -5.98 17.63 -5.15
N ILE A 232 -6.09 16.91 -4.04
CA ILE A 232 -6.19 15.44 -4.04
C ILE A 232 -7.56 15.08 -3.51
N ASP A 233 -8.33 14.35 -4.31
CA ASP A 233 -9.70 13.94 -3.97
C ASP A 233 -9.71 12.59 -3.27
N ALA A 234 -8.83 11.69 -3.71
CA ALA A 234 -8.72 10.34 -3.20
C ALA A 234 -7.27 9.91 -3.01
N VAL A 235 -7.00 9.19 -1.93
CA VAL A 235 -5.81 8.35 -1.78
C VAL A 235 -6.24 6.89 -1.78
N VAL A 236 -5.55 6.05 -2.54
CA VAL A 236 -5.68 4.59 -2.46
C VAL A 236 -4.42 4.00 -1.85
N ILE A 237 -4.59 3.14 -0.84
CA ILE A 237 -3.49 2.40 -0.19
C ILE A 237 -3.57 0.94 -0.61
N SER A 238 -2.50 0.36 -1.15
CA SER A 238 -2.49 -1.05 -1.54
C SER A 238 -2.33 -1.98 -0.34
N HIS A 239 -1.44 -1.66 0.59
CA HIS A 239 -1.13 -2.49 1.76
C HIS A 239 -0.34 -1.73 2.82
N SER A 240 0.02 -2.41 3.92
CA SER A 240 0.51 -1.75 5.13
C SER A 240 2.02 -1.51 5.18
N HIS A 241 2.84 -1.87 4.20
CA HIS A 241 4.29 -1.71 4.32
C HIS A 241 4.72 -0.23 4.37
N TYR A 242 5.89 0.03 4.96
CA TYR A 242 6.34 1.40 5.25
C TYR A 242 6.64 2.26 4.02
N ASP A 243 6.96 1.61 2.89
CA ASP A 243 7.19 2.25 1.60
C ASP A 243 5.91 2.52 0.80
N HIS A 244 4.76 2.04 1.29
CA HIS A 244 3.43 2.26 0.68
C HIS A 244 2.47 3.03 1.59
N LEU A 245 2.61 2.85 2.91
CA LEU A 245 1.84 3.53 3.95
C LEU A 245 2.79 4.27 4.91
N ASP A 246 3.21 5.46 4.49
CA ASP A 246 4.12 6.34 5.23
C ASP A 246 3.34 7.28 6.18
N ALA A 247 3.63 7.19 7.48
CA ALA A 247 2.94 7.98 8.50
C ALA A 247 3.19 9.50 8.34
N GLY A 248 4.38 9.90 7.88
CA GLY A 248 4.67 11.32 7.63
C GLY A 248 3.81 11.87 6.50
N SER A 249 3.71 11.13 5.40
CA SER A 249 2.88 11.49 4.25
C SER A 249 1.39 11.55 4.60
N VAL A 250 0.89 10.56 5.35
CA VAL A 250 -0.50 10.56 5.84
C VAL A 250 -0.78 11.80 6.68
N ALA A 251 0.09 12.12 7.65
CA ALA A 251 -0.08 13.29 8.51
C ALA A 251 -0.07 14.60 7.70
N SER A 252 0.87 14.77 6.77
CA SER A 252 0.95 15.97 5.93
C SER A 252 -0.25 16.12 4.98
N LEU A 253 -0.69 15.03 4.35
CA LEU A 253 -1.86 15.04 3.47
C LEU A 253 -3.15 15.36 4.25
N ASN A 254 -3.32 14.74 5.41
CA ASN A 254 -4.47 15.00 6.26
C ASN A 254 -4.46 16.44 6.82
N ALA A 255 -3.31 16.96 7.20
CA ALA A 255 -3.17 18.35 7.64
C ALA A 255 -3.52 19.36 6.53
N ARG A 256 -3.21 19.02 5.27
CA ARG A 256 -3.46 19.90 4.12
C ARG A 256 -4.92 19.85 3.63
N PHE A 257 -5.48 18.65 3.46
CA PHE A 257 -6.77 18.46 2.79
C PHE A 257 -7.92 18.13 3.76
N GLY A 258 -7.61 17.64 4.95
CA GLY A 258 -8.60 17.29 5.98
C GLY A 258 -9.70 16.35 5.48
N GLY A 259 -10.94 16.58 5.93
CA GLY A 259 -12.09 15.74 5.60
C GLY A 259 -12.51 15.73 4.12
N THR A 260 -11.96 16.64 3.29
CA THR A 260 -12.24 16.64 1.84
C THR A 260 -11.53 15.51 1.11
N LEU A 261 -10.37 15.06 1.63
CA LEU A 261 -9.62 13.93 1.10
C LEU A 261 -10.25 12.62 1.58
N ARG A 262 -10.65 11.75 0.65
CA ARG A 262 -11.08 10.39 0.96
C ARG A 262 -9.93 9.39 0.89
N TRP A 263 -9.79 8.56 1.91
CA TRP A 263 -8.82 7.46 1.94
C TRP A 263 -9.53 6.14 1.66
N PHE A 264 -9.08 5.40 0.66
CA PHE A 264 -9.52 4.04 0.37
C PHE A 264 -8.43 3.06 0.77
N VAL A 265 -8.75 2.13 1.66
CA VAL A 265 -7.78 1.18 2.23
C VAL A 265 -8.35 -0.24 2.31
N PRO A 266 -7.50 -1.29 2.22
CA PRO A 266 -7.89 -2.66 2.49
C PRO A 266 -8.35 -2.87 3.94
N LEU A 267 -9.17 -3.91 4.16
CA LEU A 267 -9.59 -4.38 5.50
C LEU A 267 -8.46 -4.42 6.54
N GLY A 268 -8.72 -3.90 7.74
CA GLY A 268 -7.79 -3.84 8.87
C GLY A 268 -6.89 -2.59 8.95
N LEU A 269 -7.02 -1.61 8.05
CA LEU A 269 -6.22 -0.36 8.05
C LEU A 269 -6.98 0.89 8.50
N MET A 270 -8.31 0.85 8.57
CA MET A 270 -9.13 2.00 8.93
C MET A 270 -8.78 2.54 10.31
N ASP A 271 -8.71 1.67 11.31
CA ASP A 271 -8.37 2.03 12.68
C ASP A 271 -6.98 2.72 12.76
N TRP A 272 -6.02 2.27 11.95
CA TRP A 272 -4.69 2.88 11.90
C TRP A 272 -4.73 4.32 11.34
N LEU A 273 -5.48 4.55 10.26
CA LEU A 273 -5.66 5.89 9.68
C LEU A 273 -6.46 6.81 10.60
N MET A 274 -7.54 6.32 11.20
CA MET A 274 -8.34 7.10 12.15
C MET A 274 -7.50 7.55 13.36
N LYS A 275 -6.65 6.67 13.90
CA LYS A 275 -5.69 7.01 14.97
C LYS A 275 -4.64 8.03 14.54
N THR A 276 -4.40 8.19 13.24
CA THR A 276 -3.51 9.20 12.67
C THR A 276 -4.25 10.52 12.36
N GLY A 277 -5.56 10.58 12.65
CA GLY A 277 -6.39 11.78 12.52
C GLY A 277 -7.18 11.86 11.22
N CYS A 278 -7.18 10.83 10.38
CA CYS A 278 -7.97 10.81 9.15
C CYS A 278 -9.45 10.54 9.46
N GLU A 279 -10.35 11.42 9.01
CA GLU A 279 -11.78 11.34 9.32
C GLU A 279 -12.61 10.68 8.21
N ASN A 280 -12.17 10.78 6.96
CA ASN A 280 -12.88 10.29 5.78
C ASN A 280 -12.17 9.05 5.20
N VAL A 281 -12.32 7.92 5.89
CA VAL A 281 -11.67 6.64 5.54
C VAL A 281 -12.73 5.62 5.16
N ILE A 282 -12.52 4.95 4.03
CA ILE A 282 -13.32 3.83 3.55
C ILE A 282 -12.43 2.59 3.53
N GLU A 283 -12.88 1.57 4.25
CA GLU A 283 -12.24 0.27 4.29
C GLU A 283 -12.99 -0.72 3.40
N LEU A 284 -12.28 -1.46 2.55
CA LEU A 284 -12.88 -2.38 1.59
C LEU A 284 -12.20 -3.74 1.59
N ASP A 285 -13.00 -4.79 1.53
CA ASP A 285 -12.60 -6.13 1.14
C ASP A 285 -12.32 -6.20 -0.37
N TRP A 286 -11.69 -7.28 -0.82
CA TRP A 286 -11.62 -7.57 -2.25
C TRP A 286 -13.03 -7.65 -2.84
N TRP A 287 -13.16 -6.99 -3.99
CA TRP A 287 -14.38 -6.83 -4.75
C TRP A 287 -15.47 -6.01 -4.07
N GLU A 288 -15.17 -5.31 -2.98
CA GLU A 288 -16.06 -4.24 -2.52
C GLU A 288 -15.75 -2.93 -3.24
N GLU A 289 -16.79 -2.13 -3.44
CA GLU A 289 -16.71 -0.87 -4.18
C GLU A 289 -17.26 0.32 -3.38
N ASN A 290 -16.73 1.49 -3.67
CA ASN A 290 -17.21 2.76 -3.13
C ASN A 290 -16.82 3.91 -4.07
N CYS A 291 -17.29 5.12 -3.83
CA CYS A 291 -17.02 6.31 -4.65
C CYS A 291 -16.54 7.47 -3.77
N VAL A 292 -16.07 8.56 -4.37
CA VAL A 292 -15.87 9.84 -3.66
C VAL A 292 -17.20 10.61 -3.68
N PRO A 293 -17.68 11.21 -2.56
CA PRO A 293 -18.94 11.94 -2.57
C PRO A 293 -18.86 13.13 -3.54
N GLY A 294 -19.85 13.25 -4.42
CA GLY A 294 -19.85 14.25 -5.49
C GLY A 294 -19.25 13.76 -6.82
N TYR A 295 -18.63 12.57 -6.82
CA TYR A 295 -18.13 11.86 -8.01
C TYR A 295 -18.68 10.43 -8.03
N ASP A 296 -20.01 10.31 -7.97
CA ASP A 296 -20.70 9.01 -7.82
C ASP A 296 -20.61 8.11 -9.06
N ASP A 297 -20.16 8.65 -10.20
CA ASP A 297 -19.89 7.96 -11.45
C ASP A 297 -18.46 7.41 -11.57
N ILE A 298 -17.59 7.73 -10.61
CA ILE A 298 -16.22 7.17 -10.51
C ILE A 298 -16.18 6.17 -9.36
N THR A 299 -16.05 4.89 -9.71
CA THR A 299 -16.08 3.78 -8.76
C THR A 299 -14.68 3.28 -8.44
N PHE A 300 -14.38 3.17 -7.14
CA PHE A 300 -13.15 2.57 -6.61
C PHE A 300 -13.48 1.16 -6.15
N VAL A 301 -12.77 0.17 -6.70
CA VAL A 301 -12.92 -1.24 -6.34
C VAL A 301 -11.60 -1.74 -5.77
N CYS A 302 -11.61 -2.22 -4.53
CA CYS A 302 -10.47 -2.94 -3.96
C CYS A 302 -10.44 -4.33 -4.61
N THR A 303 -9.31 -4.75 -5.17
CA THR A 303 -9.20 -5.99 -5.96
C THR A 303 -8.05 -6.85 -5.47
N PRO A 304 -8.05 -8.17 -5.76
CA PRO A 304 -7.02 -9.06 -5.24
C PRO A 304 -5.62 -8.78 -5.77
N SER A 305 -4.64 -8.95 -4.88
CA SER A 305 -3.21 -9.00 -5.19
C SER A 305 -2.57 -10.17 -4.42
N GLN A 306 -1.44 -10.69 -4.89
CA GLN A 306 -0.66 -11.70 -4.19
C GLN A 306 0.49 -11.06 -3.41
N HIS A 307 0.23 -10.63 -2.18
CA HIS A 307 1.22 -10.02 -1.30
C HIS A 307 0.96 -10.34 0.17
N TRP A 308 1.43 -9.48 1.07
CA TRP A 308 1.27 -9.59 2.51
C TRP A 308 1.34 -8.21 3.17
N SER A 309 0.98 -8.13 4.45
CA SER A 309 0.99 -6.89 5.23
C SER A 309 1.72 -7.09 6.55
N LYS A 310 2.52 -6.12 6.96
CA LYS A 310 3.15 -6.05 8.28
C LYS A 310 3.65 -4.64 8.57
N ARG A 311 3.60 -4.20 9.83
CA ARG A 311 4.24 -2.96 10.30
C ARG A 311 5.08 -3.20 11.55
N THR A 312 4.56 -4.01 12.47
CA THR A 312 5.19 -4.33 13.74
C THR A 312 5.55 -5.81 13.82
N ALA A 313 6.13 -6.24 14.94
CA ALA A 313 6.45 -7.65 15.13
C ALA A 313 5.19 -8.54 15.25
N LEU A 314 4.03 -7.97 15.62
CA LEU A 314 2.85 -8.73 16.05
C LEU A 314 1.65 -8.63 15.09
N ASP A 315 1.78 -7.90 13.98
CA ASP A 315 0.66 -7.59 13.08
C ASP A 315 0.78 -8.22 11.70
N TYR A 316 1.58 -9.30 11.58
CA TYR A 316 1.69 -10.05 10.32
C TYR A 316 0.30 -10.45 9.81
N ASN A 317 -0.03 -9.97 8.61
CA ASN A 317 -1.29 -10.17 7.90
C ASN A 317 -2.54 -9.85 8.75
N LYS A 318 -2.44 -8.87 9.66
CA LYS A 318 -3.61 -8.35 10.40
C LYS A 318 -4.44 -7.36 9.59
N SER A 319 -3.86 -6.75 8.57
CA SER A 319 -4.58 -6.06 7.51
C SER A 319 -4.45 -6.82 6.19
N LEU A 320 -5.45 -6.65 5.33
CA LEU A 320 -5.46 -7.13 3.97
C LEU A 320 -4.48 -6.30 3.11
N TRP A 321 -4.18 -6.80 1.92
CA TRP A 321 -3.44 -6.12 0.85
C TRP A 321 -4.29 -6.21 -0.42
N GLY A 322 -4.08 -5.34 -1.40
CA GLY A 322 -4.87 -5.39 -2.62
C GLY A 322 -4.34 -4.47 -3.72
N SER A 323 -4.92 -4.62 -4.89
CA SER A 323 -4.84 -3.68 -6.00
C SER A 323 -6.11 -2.82 -6.06
N TRP A 324 -6.11 -1.77 -6.88
CA TRP A 324 -7.24 -0.86 -7.01
C TRP A 324 -7.65 -0.69 -8.47
N CYS A 325 -8.95 -0.81 -8.73
CA CYS A 325 -9.55 -0.35 -9.97
C CYS A 325 -10.25 0.99 -9.72
N VAL A 326 -10.02 1.97 -10.61
CA VAL A 326 -10.74 3.24 -10.64
C VAL A 326 -11.49 3.30 -11.97
N LEU A 327 -12.82 3.21 -11.89
CA LEU A 327 -13.70 3.02 -13.03
C LEU A 327 -14.53 4.29 -13.21
N GLY A 328 -14.09 5.16 -14.12
CA GLY A 328 -14.80 6.37 -14.49
C GLY A 328 -15.72 6.19 -15.70
N PRO A 329 -16.49 7.23 -16.05
CA PRO A 329 -17.40 7.21 -17.20
C PRO A 329 -16.67 7.11 -18.55
N HIS A 330 -15.42 7.59 -18.64
CA HIS A 330 -14.66 7.60 -19.90
C HIS A 330 -13.37 6.80 -19.83
N HIS A 331 -12.75 6.74 -18.64
CA HIS A 331 -11.45 6.10 -18.47
C HIS A 331 -11.45 5.08 -17.33
N ARG A 332 -10.58 4.09 -17.45
CA ARG A 332 -10.34 3.08 -16.40
C ARG A 332 -8.87 3.02 -16.05
N PHE A 333 -8.57 3.12 -14.77
CA PHE A 333 -7.22 3.01 -14.22
C PHE A 333 -7.10 1.81 -13.29
N PHE A 334 -5.97 1.10 -13.38
CA PHE A 334 -5.60 0.03 -12.47
C PHE A 334 -4.31 0.35 -11.73
N PHE A 335 -4.28 0.09 -10.42
CA PHE A 335 -3.08 0.19 -9.60
C PHE A 335 -2.80 -1.15 -8.94
N ALA A 336 -1.68 -1.78 -9.30
CA ALA A 336 -1.36 -3.14 -8.85
C ALA A 336 -0.96 -3.22 -7.36
N GLY A 337 -0.47 -2.12 -6.77
CA GLY A 337 0.29 -2.18 -5.53
C GLY A 337 1.55 -3.04 -5.68
N ASP A 338 1.99 -3.63 -4.57
CA ASP A 338 2.93 -4.75 -4.62
C ASP A 338 2.21 -6.07 -4.84
N THR A 339 2.82 -6.94 -5.64
CA THR A 339 2.27 -8.26 -5.92
C THR A 339 3.32 -9.20 -6.51
N GLY A 340 3.22 -10.48 -6.17
CA GLY A 340 3.70 -11.56 -7.03
C GLY A 340 2.68 -11.84 -8.15
N TYR A 341 3.08 -12.61 -9.16
CA TYR A 341 2.14 -12.98 -10.21
C TYR A 341 1.08 -13.97 -9.70
N CYS A 342 -0.20 -13.75 -10.01
CA CYS A 342 -1.30 -14.64 -9.66
C CYS A 342 -2.45 -14.60 -10.69
N PRO A 343 -3.33 -15.63 -10.72
CA PRO A 343 -4.51 -15.65 -11.60
C PRO A 343 -5.52 -14.51 -11.38
N GLY A 344 -5.48 -13.81 -10.24
CA GLY A 344 -6.40 -12.71 -9.93
C GLY A 344 -6.41 -11.61 -11.00
N PHE A 345 -5.28 -11.36 -11.68
CA PHE A 345 -5.22 -10.35 -12.74
C PHE A 345 -6.09 -10.68 -13.96
N GLN A 346 -6.25 -11.97 -14.30
CA GLN A 346 -7.16 -12.40 -15.36
C GLN A 346 -8.63 -12.26 -14.96
N GLU A 347 -8.96 -12.48 -13.68
CA GLU A 347 -10.31 -12.21 -13.15
C GLU A 347 -10.63 -10.71 -13.25
N ILE A 348 -9.69 -9.86 -12.81
CA ILE A 348 -9.81 -8.40 -12.87
C ILE A 348 -9.98 -7.93 -14.33
N GLY A 349 -9.11 -8.38 -15.24
CA GLY A 349 -9.17 -8.01 -16.65
C GLY A 349 -10.47 -8.44 -17.34
N ARG A 350 -10.97 -9.64 -17.05
CA ARG A 350 -12.27 -10.11 -17.60
C ARG A 350 -13.45 -9.28 -17.11
N ARG A 351 -13.43 -8.82 -15.85
CA ARG A 351 -14.56 -8.09 -15.27
C ARG A 351 -14.54 -6.60 -15.58
N PHE A 352 -13.37 -5.97 -15.46
CA PHE A 352 -13.23 -4.52 -15.48
C PHE A 352 -12.43 -4.01 -16.67
N GLY A 353 -11.76 -4.88 -17.42
CA GLY A 353 -11.02 -4.51 -18.61
C GLY A 353 -11.93 -4.13 -19.79
N PRO A 354 -11.35 -3.56 -20.87
CA PRO A 354 -9.95 -3.12 -20.94
C PRO A 354 -9.70 -1.86 -20.10
N PHE A 355 -8.48 -1.75 -19.53
CA PHE A 355 -8.04 -0.55 -18.80
C PHE A 355 -7.30 0.42 -19.73
N ASP A 356 -7.49 1.72 -19.56
CA ASP A 356 -6.76 2.73 -20.33
C ASP A 356 -5.32 2.90 -19.85
N LEU A 357 -5.12 2.80 -18.53
CA LEU A 357 -3.80 2.83 -17.90
C LEU A 357 -3.73 1.87 -16.72
N ALA A 358 -2.63 1.13 -16.59
CA ALA A 358 -2.29 0.37 -15.40
C ALA A 358 -0.92 0.75 -14.82
N ALA A 359 -0.83 1.04 -13.53
CA ALA A 359 0.43 1.23 -12.81
C ALA A 359 0.87 -0.11 -12.19
N ILE A 360 1.99 -0.68 -12.68
CA ILE A 360 2.43 -2.05 -12.38
C ILE A 360 3.89 -2.04 -11.88
N PRO A 361 4.22 -2.71 -10.76
CA PRO A 361 5.58 -2.76 -10.23
C PRO A 361 6.50 -3.53 -11.16
N ILE A 362 7.75 -3.08 -11.27
CA ILE A 362 8.79 -3.79 -12.02
C ILE A 362 10.07 -4.03 -11.21
N GLY A 363 10.15 -3.56 -9.95
CA GLY A 363 11.32 -3.67 -9.08
C GLY A 363 11.08 -4.52 -7.83
N ALA A 364 12.12 -4.72 -7.04
CA ALA A 364 12.16 -5.53 -5.81
C ALA A 364 12.05 -7.05 -6.00
N TYR A 365 12.55 -7.57 -7.12
CA TYR A 365 12.34 -8.97 -7.49
C TYR A 365 13.53 -9.89 -7.24
N THR A 366 14.73 -9.40 -6.91
CA THR A 366 15.92 -10.25 -6.77
C THR A 366 16.35 -10.45 -5.30
N PRO A 367 16.62 -11.69 -4.86
CA PRO A 367 16.66 -12.94 -5.62
C PRO A 367 15.26 -13.58 -5.80
N ARG A 368 15.03 -14.22 -6.95
CA ARG A 368 13.70 -14.74 -7.31
C ARG A 368 13.17 -15.81 -6.36
N ASP A 369 14.02 -16.64 -5.77
CA ASP A 369 13.58 -17.67 -4.82
C ASP A 369 13.11 -17.09 -3.47
N VAL A 370 13.43 -15.82 -3.18
CA VAL A 370 12.91 -15.06 -2.04
C VAL A 370 11.73 -14.19 -2.44
N MET A 371 11.82 -13.50 -3.59
CA MET A 371 10.88 -12.43 -3.91
C MET A 371 9.71 -12.90 -4.78
N LYS A 372 9.81 -13.99 -5.55
CA LYS A 372 8.79 -14.38 -6.54
C LYS A 372 7.37 -14.53 -6.01
N GLY A 373 7.21 -14.96 -4.75
CA GLY A 373 5.89 -15.07 -4.14
C GLY A 373 5.18 -13.72 -3.92
N GLN A 374 5.93 -12.62 -3.81
CA GLN A 374 5.49 -11.32 -3.30
C GLN A 374 5.81 -10.14 -4.24
N HIS A 375 6.75 -10.31 -5.18
CA HIS A 375 7.10 -9.29 -6.17
C HIS A 375 7.31 -9.94 -7.55
N VAL A 376 6.65 -9.36 -8.56
CA VAL A 376 6.88 -9.66 -9.97
C VAL A 376 8.23 -9.13 -10.45
N ASP A 377 8.84 -9.86 -11.38
CA ASP A 377 9.88 -9.32 -12.25
C ASP A 377 9.26 -8.62 -13.47
N PRO A 378 10.04 -7.91 -14.32
CA PRO A 378 9.49 -7.19 -15.46
C PRO A 378 8.73 -8.06 -16.48
N GLU A 379 9.12 -9.33 -16.63
CA GLU A 379 8.43 -10.29 -17.51
C GLU A 379 7.05 -10.65 -16.94
N GLU A 380 6.96 -10.94 -15.64
CA GLU A 380 5.67 -11.14 -14.98
C GLU A 380 4.83 -9.85 -14.97
N ALA A 381 5.43 -8.66 -14.91
CA ALA A 381 4.73 -7.39 -15.04
C ALA A 381 4.10 -7.20 -16.43
N VAL A 382 4.80 -7.55 -17.52
CA VAL A 382 4.23 -7.56 -18.88
C VAL A 382 3.07 -8.55 -18.98
N LYS A 383 3.16 -9.69 -18.32
CA LYS A 383 2.04 -10.64 -18.25
C LYS A 383 0.82 -10.07 -17.53
N ILE A 384 1.02 -9.34 -16.43
CA ILE A 384 -0.07 -8.62 -15.73
C ILE A 384 -0.71 -7.59 -16.67
N HIS A 385 0.09 -6.82 -17.41
CA HIS A 385 -0.41 -5.86 -18.39
C HIS A 385 -1.38 -6.52 -19.40
N GLN A 386 -0.99 -7.69 -19.94
CA GLN A 386 -1.83 -8.46 -20.87
C GLN A 386 -3.08 -9.05 -20.20
N ASP A 387 -2.94 -9.64 -19.02
CA ASP A 387 -4.05 -10.28 -18.29
C ASP A 387 -5.13 -9.26 -17.88
N LEU A 388 -4.73 -8.02 -17.58
CA LEU A 388 -5.63 -6.89 -17.31
C LEU A 388 -6.29 -6.34 -18.58
N GLN A 389 -5.81 -6.71 -19.77
CA GLN A 389 -6.19 -6.07 -21.04
C GLN A 389 -5.94 -4.56 -21.00
N ALA A 390 -4.82 -4.14 -20.40
CA ALA A 390 -4.46 -2.73 -20.31
C ALA A 390 -3.97 -2.24 -21.68
N LYS A 391 -4.49 -1.10 -22.14
CA LYS A 391 -4.03 -0.43 -23.37
C LYS A 391 -2.62 0.12 -23.19
N ARG A 392 -2.37 0.73 -22.02
CA ARG A 392 -1.06 1.26 -21.62
C ARG A 392 -0.77 0.93 -20.16
N SER A 393 0.50 0.85 -19.81
CA SER A 393 0.98 0.70 -18.45
C SER A 393 2.14 1.64 -18.13
N VAL A 394 2.22 2.05 -16.87
CA VAL A 394 3.34 2.82 -16.32
C VAL A 394 4.05 2.00 -15.26
N ALA A 395 5.38 1.95 -15.34
CA ALA A 395 6.21 1.20 -14.42
C ALA A 395 6.38 1.92 -13.08
N ILE A 396 6.17 1.20 -11.98
CA ILE A 396 6.32 1.71 -10.61
C ILE A 396 7.24 0.80 -9.76
N HIS A 397 7.42 1.14 -8.48
CA HIS A 397 8.18 0.37 -7.46
C HIS A 397 9.71 0.26 -7.68
N TRP A 398 10.24 0.85 -8.76
CA TRP A 398 11.67 0.86 -9.08
C TRP A 398 12.29 2.25 -8.93
N GLY A 399 13.61 2.37 -9.09
CA GLY A 399 14.27 3.66 -9.25
C GLY A 399 14.30 4.58 -8.01
N THR A 400 13.79 4.15 -6.85
CA THR A 400 13.60 5.04 -5.69
C THR A 400 14.25 4.53 -4.41
N PHE A 401 13.97 3.28 -4.03
CA PHE A 401 14.53 2.61 -2.85
C PHE A 401 15.25 1.33 -3.27
N ALA A 402 16.36 1.01 -2.60
CA ALA A 402 17.02 -0.28 -2.74
C ALA A 402 16.38 -1.26 -1.74
N LEU A 403 15.33 -1.97 -2.17
CA LEU A 403 14.55 -2.92 -1.35
C LEU A 403 14.93 -4.39 -1.61
N ALA A 404 15.63 -4.64 -2.71
CA ALA A 404 16.09 -5.95 -3.15
C ALA A 404 17.49 -5.82 -3.76
N TYR A 405 17.99 -6.89 -4.39
CA TYR A 405 19.39 -6.99 -4.80
C TYR A 405 19.63 -6.83 -6.30
N GLU A 406 18.61 -6.59 -7.12
CA GLU A 406 18.82 -6.27 -8.54
C GLU A 406 19.53 -4.93 -8.74
N TYR A 407 20.33 -4.82 -9.80
CA TYR A 407 20.95 -3.55 -10.17
C TYR A 407 19.87 -2.49 -10.42
N TYR A 408 20.04 -1.27 -9.89
CA TYR A 408 18.96 -0.29 -9.85
C TYR A 408 18.41 0.18 -11.21
N LEU A 409 19.17 0.00 -12.31
CA LEU A 409 18.71 0.25 -13.70
C LEU A 409 18.35 -1.03 -14.47
N GLU A 410 18.46 -2.21 -13.86
CA GLU A 410 18.02 -3.47 -14.48
C GLU A 410 16.52 -3.48 -14.78
N PRO A 411 15.60 -2.97 -13.90
CA PRO A 411 14.17 -3.11 -14.14
C PRO A 411 13.69 -2.52 -15.48
N PRO A 412 14.03 -1.27 -15.89
CA PRO A 412 13.63 -0.74 -17.19
C PRO A 412 14.25 -1.50 -18.38
N ALA A 413 15.49 -1.97 -18.23
CA ALA A 413 16.17 -2.71 -19.31
C ALA A 413 15.44 -4.03 -19.58
N ARG A 414 15.18 -4.80 -18.51
CA ARG A 414 14.41 -6.05 -18.60
C ARG A 414 12.97 -5.86 -19.01
N LEU A 415 12.32 -4.74 -18.63
CA LEU A 415 10.99 -4.41 -19.12
C LEU A 415 10.98 -4.27 -20.65
N ARG A 416 11.95 -3.55 -21.23
CA ARG A 416 12.05 -3.40 -22.70
C ARG A 416 12.27 -4.75 -23.37
N GLU A 417 13.18 -5.57 -22.84
CA GLU A 417 13.43 -6.92 -23.36
C GLU A 417 12.16 -7.80 -23.31
N ALA A 418 11.38 -7.72 -22.23
CA ALA A 418 10.12 -8.46 -22.09
C ALA A 418 9.04 -8.00 -23.10
N LEU A 419 8.96 -6.70 -23.38
CA LEU A 419 8.06 -6.15 -24.40
C LEU A 419 8.46 -6.61 -25.80
N ASP A 420 9.76 -6.55 -26.12
CA ASP A 420 10.28 -7.02 -27.40
C ASP A 420 10.00 -8.52 -27.62
N GLN A 421 10.20 -9.35 -26.59
CA GLN A 421 9.93 -10.79 -26.65
C GLN A 421 8.45 -11.14 -26.84
N THR A 422 7.54 -10.27 -26.39
CA THR A 422 6.08 -10.46 -26.50
C THR A 422 5.48 -9.75 -27.71
N GLY A 423 6.28 -9.00 -28.48
CA GLY A 423 5.83 -8.24 -29.64
C GLY A 423 4.98 -7.02 -29.28
N LEU A 424 5.07 -6.52 -28.05
CA LEU A 424 4.34 -5.35 -27.58
C LEU A 424 5.14 -4.07 -27.87
N SER A 425 4.43 -2.98 -28.19
CA SER A 425 5.06 -1.68 -28.40
C SER A 425 5.67 -1.15 -27.09
N PRO A 426 6.87 -0.53 -27.11
CA PRO A 426 7.42 0.18 -25.94
C PRO A 426 6.49 1.27 -25.38
N GLU A 427 5.54 1.77 -26.17
CA GLU A 427 4.54 2.75 -25.72
C GLU A 427 3.39 2.11 -24.93
N SER A 428 3.17 0.79 -25.07
CA SER A 428 2.15 0.06 -24.34
C SER A 428 2.53 -0.18 -22.88
N PHE A 429 3.82 -0.16 -22.53
CA PHE A 429 4.27 -0.21 -21.14
C PHE A 429 5.56 0.59 -20.99
N PHE A 430 5.44 1.80 -20.44
CA PHE A 430 6.52 2.78 -20.40
C PHE A 430 7.02 3.04 -18.99
N THR A 431 8.25 3.53 -18.91
CA THR A 431 8.82 4.15 -17.71
C THR A 431 8.72 5.66 -17.81
N LEU A 432 8.65 6.34 -16.66
CA LEU A 432 8.76 7.80 -16.54
C LEU A 432 10.01 8.14 -15.72
N ASN A 433 10.53 9.35 -15.86
CA ASN A 433 11.44 9.91 -14.88
C ASN A 433 10.68 10.35 -13.62
N HIS A 434 11.36 10.47 -12.48
CA HIS A 434 10.73 10.99 -11.26
C HIS A 434 10.21 12.41 -11.52
N GLY A 435 8.92 12.64 -11.29
CA GLY A 435 8.23 13.91 -11.52
C GLY A 435 7.75 14.14 -12.95
N GLU A 436 8.08 13.25 -13.89
CA GLU A 436 7.56 13.33 -15.26
C GLU A 436 6.07 12.98 -15.30
N SER A 437 5.35 13.70 -16.15
CA SER A 437 3.93 13.50 -16.41
C SER A 437 3.68 13.12 -17.85
N ARG A 438 2.72 12.22 -18.08
CA ARG A 438 2.28 11.81 -19.41
C ARG A 438 0.77 11.92 -19.52
N LEU A 439 0.33 12.64 -20.55
CA LEU A 439 -1.07 12.64 -20.97
C LEU A 439 -1.34 11.34 -21.75
N VAL A 440 -2.27 10.53 -21.26
CA VAL A 440 -2.64 9.25 -21.87
C VAL A 440 -3.82 9.44 -22.82
N SER A 441 -4.78 10.27 -22.44
CA SER A 441 -5.98 10.58 -23.22
C SER A 441 -6.46 12.00 -22.93
N SER A 442 -6.87 12.73 -23.98
CA SER A 442 -7.53 14.03 -23.88
C SER A 442 -9.02 13.90 -24.24
N GLN A 443 -9.81 14.92 -23.92
CA GLN A 443 -11.25 14.94 -24.19
C GLN A 443 -11.62 14.82 -25.69
N ASP A 444 -10.70 15.13 -26.60
CA ASP A 444 -10.93 15.16 -28.06
C ASP A 444 -10.50 13.88 -28.81
N GLY A 445 -10.21 12.80 -28.08
CA GLY A 445 -9.79 11.53 -28.66
C GLY A 445 -8.28 11.30 -28.64
N ASN A 446 -7.89 10.03 -28.77
CA ASN A 446 -6.52 9.51 -28.63
C ASN A 446 -5.45 10.43 -29.24
N VAL A 447 -4.56 10.97 -28.41
CA VAL A 447 -3.39 11.77 -28.83
C VAL A 447 -2.32 10.90 -29.52
N PHE A 448 -2.44 9.56 -29.41
CA PHE A 448 -1.59 8.61 -30.11
C PHE A 448 -2.47 7.48 -30.65
N GLY A 449 -2.76 7.55 -31.95
CA GLY A 449 -3.38 6.50 -32.74
C GLY A 449 -2.34 5.70 -33.51
#